data_AF-A0A3D0U4H6-F1
#
_entry.id   AF-A0A3D0U4H6-F1
#
_cell.length_a   1.000
_cell.length_b   1.000
_cell.length_c   1.000
_cell.angle_alpha   90.00
_cell.angle_beta   90.00
_cell.angle_gamma   90.00
#
_symmetry.space_group_name_H-M   'P 1'
#
loop_
_entity.id
_entity.type
_entity.pdbx_description
1 polymer ?
#
loop_
_entity_poly.entity_id
_entity_poly.type
_entity_poly.pdbx_seq_one_letter_code
_entity_poly.pdbx_strand_id
1 'polypeptide(L)'
;MKNTKINVTALILIAIALSAVYYKHEKLGLPLKPAEQSEVWTVEAKLRFKANGGPAKAKFYIPREPPGFIKLNEDFISSNYGLATEQDELNREALWAVRRAKGKQVLYYRMELTRDDNGSNRRTKPRPPYPPVPNYEEPLGSAIMAVLNEVRSHSADITSFTRELLLRLNTPQPDQNISLINKAGHGSVEWVRQLIQILAGARIPARIVYVLPLQDLVKHGTLVPWLEVHNDFEWVAFDPVSGRQGFRDDTLVW
;
A
#
# COMPACT_ATOMS: atom_id res chain seq x y z
N MET A 1 52.88 16.03 -39.19
CA MET A 1 51.67 16.79 -39.62
C MET A 1 50.46 15.91 -39.94
N LYS A 2 50.61 14.66 -40.42
CA LYS A 2 49.48 13.77 -40.75
C LYS A 2 48.71 13.28 -39.50
N ASN A 3 49.41 13.00 -38.40
CA ASN A 3 48.81 12.55 -37.14
C ASN A 3 47.97 13.63 -36.45
N THR A 4 48.34 14.90 -36.58
CA THR A 4 47.60 16.01 -35.95
C THR A 4 46.21 16.18 -36.56
N LYS A 5 46.08 16.02 -37.89
CA LYS A 5 44.77 16.05 -38.57
C LYS A 5 43.89 14.89 -38.14
N ILE A 6 44.45 13.69 -38.02
CA ILE A 6 43.73 12.50 -37.54
C ILE A 6 43.25 12.70 -36.10
N ASN A 7 44.11 13.23 -35.23
CA ASN A 7 43.75 13.49 -33.83
C ASN A 7 42.64 14.55 -33.70
N VAL A 8 42.69 15.61 -34.52
CA VAL A 8 41.64 16.64 -34.54
C VAL A 8 40.31 16.08 -35.03
N THR A 9 40.32 15.29 -36.11
CA THR A 9 39.11 14.63 -36.61
C THR A 9 38.54 13.66 -35.57
N ALA A 10 39.40 12.88 -34.90
CA ALA A 10 38.97 11.97 -33.83
C ALA A 10 38.34 12.73 -32.66
N LEU A 11 38.91 13.86 -32.25
CA LEU A 11 38.38 14.68 -31.16
C LEU A 11 37.01 15.28 -31.49
N ILE A 12 36.81 15.73 -32.74
CA ILE A 12 35.51 16.21 -33.23
C ILE A 12 34.47 15.09 -33.19
N LEU A 13 34.83 13.88 -33.64
CA LEU A 13 33.91 12.73 -33.62
C LEU A 13 33.53 12.32 -32.20
N ILE A 14 34.48 12.34 -31.25
CA ILE A 14 34.21 12.08 -29.83
C ILE A 14 33.25 13.13 -29.26
N ALA A 15 33.47 14.42 -29.57
CA ALA A 15 32.60 15.50 -29.11
C ALA A 15 31.16 15.35 -29.65
N ILE A 16 31.01 14.97 -30.92
CA ILE A 16 29.69 14.68 -31.52
C ILE A 16 29.04 13.47 -30.84
N ALA A 17 29.78 12.40 -30.60
CA ALA A 17 29.26 11.20 -29.93
C ALA A 17 28.78 11.51 -28.50
N LEU A 18 29.59 12.22 -27.71
CA LEU A 18 29.22 12.65 -26.36
C LEU A 18 28.00 13.57 -26.36
N SER A 19 27.93 14.49 -27.32
CA SER A 19 26.78 15.40 -27.46
C SER A 19 25.49 14.63 -27.80
N ALA A 20 25.57 13.63 -28.68
CA ALA A 20 24.43 12.77 -29.02
C ALA A 20 23.99 11.90 -27.83
N VAL A 21 24.93 11.39 -27.03
CA VAL A 21 24.65 10.64 -25.81
C VAL A 21 23.98 11.53 -24.75
N TYR A 22 24.51 12.73 -24.55
CA TYR A 22 23.94 13.72 -23.63
C TYR A 22 22.52 14.12 -24.03
N TYR A 23 22.30 14.43 -25.31
CA TYR A 23 20.97 14.76 -25.83
C TYR A 23 19.98 13.61 -25.66
N LYS A 24 20.41 12.36 -25.94
CA LYS A 24 19.58 11.17 -25.72
C LYS A 24 19.24 10.97 -24.24
N HIS A 25 20.17 11.24 -23.35
CA HIS A 25 19.92 11.11 -21.91
C HIS A 25 18.91 12.15 -21.41
N GLU A 26 19.08 13.42 -21.76
CA GLU A 26 18.29 14.52 -21.18
C GLU A 26 16.95 14.77 -21.87
N LYS A 27 16.88 14.62 -23.20
CA LYS A 27 15.62 14.86 -23.97
C LYS A 27 14.77 13.62 -24.19
N LEU A 28 15.39 12.44 -24.28
CA LEU A 28 14.69 11.17 -24.56
C LEU A 28 14.57 10.28 -23.33
N GLY A 29 15.21 10.63 -22.20
CA GLY A 29 15.10 9.90 -20.93
C GLY A 29 15.66 8.48 -20.98
N LEU A 30 16.51 8.16 -21.97
CA LEU A 30 17.08 6.83 -22.11
C LEU A 30 18.27 6.65 -21.14
N PRO A 31 18.26 5.61 -20.28
CA PRO A 31 19.36 5.35 -19.36
C PRO A 31 20.62 4.89 -20.12
N LEU A 32 21.80 5.31 -19.65
CA LEU A 32 23.10 4.96 -20.23
C LEU A 32 23.55 3.53 -19.91
N LYS A 33 22.92 2.91 -18.92
CA LYS A 33 23.13 1.50 -18.54
C LYS A 33 21.97 0.68 -19.10
N PRO A 34 22.19 -0.61 -19.45
CA PRO A 34 21.07 -1.53 -19.65
C PRO A 34 20.17 -1.42 -18.43
N ALA A 35 18.87 -1.24 -18.66
CA ALA A 35 17.90 -1.40 -17.58
C ALA A 35 18.14 -2.79 -17.01
N GLU A 36 18.58 -2.84 -15.75
CA GLU A 36 18.56 -4.05 -14.93
C GLU A 36 17.18 -4.68 -15.16
N GLN A 37 17.12 -5.98 -15.47
CA GLN A 37 15.87 -6.66 -15.83
C GLN A 37 14.83 -6.34 -14.75
N SER A 38 13.95 -5.38 -15.02
CA SER A 38 13.04 -4.88 -14.00
C SER A 38 11.98 -5.95 -13.82
N GLU A 39 11.89 -6.47 -12.61
CA GLU A 39 10.91 -7.48 -12.26
C GLU A 39 9.50 -6.90 -12.46
N VAL A 40 8.80 -7.41 -13.47
CA VAL A 40 7.41 -7.03 -13.77
C VAL A 40 6.50 -8.00 -13.06
N TRP A 41 5.74 -7.48 -12.11
CA TRP A 41 4.70 -8.19 -11.40
C TRP A 41 3.37 -8.03 -12.14
N THR A 42 2.68 -9.13 -12.41
CA THR A 42 1.30 -9.13 -12.91
C THR A 42 0.35 -9.55 -11.79
N VAL A 43 -0.56 -8.65 -11.42
CA VAL A 43 -1.55 -8.91 -10.38
C VAL A 43 -2.95 -8.93 -11.01
N GLU A 44 -3.67 -10.04 -10.81
CA GLU A 44 -5.02 -10.24 -11.33
C GLU A 44 -6.02 -10.43 -10.20
N ALA A 45 -7.12 -9.68 -10.25
CA ALA A 45 -8.29 -9.87 -9.41
C ALA A 45 -9.46 -10.40 -10.24
N LYS A 46 -10.03 -11.53 -9.80
CA LYS A 46 -11.16 -12.20 -10.45
C LYS A 46 -12.40 -12.12 -9.57
N LEU A 47 -13.38 -11.33 -9.98
CA LEU A 47 -14.66 -11.21 -9.30
C LEU A 47 -15.66 -12.19 -9.92
N ARG A 48 -16.29 -13.02 -9.09
CA ARG A 48 -17.30 -14.01 -9.53
C ARG A 48 -18.58 -13.83 -8.74
N PHE A 49 -19.71 -13.71 -9.44
CA PHE A 49 -21.02 -13.65 -8.81
C PHE A 49 -22.09 -14.33 -9.67
N LYS A 50 -23.26 -14.61 -9.10
CA LYS A 50 -24.40 -15.20 -9.81
C LYS A 50 -25.52 -14.18 -9.90
N ALA A 51 -25.93 -13.85 -11.12
CA ALA A 51 -26.98 -12.88 -11.39
C ALA A 51 -28.30 -13.56 -11.78
N ASN A 52 -29.42 -12.93 -11.41
CA ASN A 52 -30.77 -13.49 -11.53
C ASN A 52 -31.56 -12.98 -12.76
N GLY A 53 -30.91 -12.34 -13.74
CA GLY A 53 -31.53 -11.84 -14.97
C GLY A 53 -31.80 -10.34 -15.00
N GLY A 54 -31.69 -9.64 -13.85
CA GLY A 54 -31.89 -8.21 -13.72
C GLY A 54 -30.63 -7.36 -13.97
N PRO A 55 -30.72 -6.04 -13.72
CA PRO A 55 -29.57 -5.15 -13.74
C PRO A 55 -28.61 -5.49 -12.61
N ALA A 56 -27.31 -5.40 -12.88
CA ALA A 56 -26.25 -5.65 -11.91
C ALA A 56 -25.23 -4.51 -11.93
N LYS A 57 -24.78 -4.13 -10.73
CA LYS A 57 -23.66 -3.22 -10.53
C LYS A 57 -22.65 -3.89 -9.61
N ALA A 58 -21.38 -3.88 -9.99
CA ALA A 58 -20.27 -4.34 -9.17
C ALA A 58 -19.33 -3.17 -8.92
N LYS A 59 -18.98 -2.96 -7.65
CA LYS A 59 -17.98 -1.99 -7.22
C LYS A 59 -16.75 -2.74 -6.74
N PHE A 60 -15.57 -2.27 -7.14
CA PHE A 60 -14.32 -2.90 -6.75
C PHE A 60 -13.23 -1.87 -6.50
N TYR A 61 -12.63 -1.92 -5.32
CA TYR A 61 -11.47 -1.11 -4.99
C TYR A 61 -10.26 -1.59 -5.80
N ILE A 62 -9.57 -0.65 -6.44
CA ILE A 62 -8.39 -0.90 -7.26
C ILE A 62 -7.23 -0.03 -6.80
N PRO A 63 -5.98 -0.53 -6.84
CA PRO A 63 -4.82 0.25 -6.45
C PRO A 63 -4.66 1.48 -7.35
N ARG A 64 -4.48 2.65 -6.72
CA ARG A 64 -4.25 3.91 -7.42
C ARG A 64 -2.77 4.08 -7.76
N GLU A 65 -1.99 4.36 -6.73
CA GLU A 65 -0.55 4.64 -6.77
C GLU A 65 0.09 3.89 -5.59
N PRO A 66 0.33 2.57 -5.76
CA PRO A 66 0.92 1.77 -4.70
C PRO A 66 2.34 2.27 -4.38
N PRO A 67 2.67 2.59 -3.12
CA PRO A 67 4.01 3.02 -2.75
C PRO A 67 5.04 1.92 -3.04
N GLY A 68 6.18 2.31 -3.61
CA GLY A 68 7.26 1.38 -3.98
C GLY A 68 7.09 0.71 -5.34
N PHE A 69 6.00 1.01 -6.07
CA PHE A 69 5.74 0.43 -7.39
C PHE A 69 5.28 1.48 -8.40
N ILE A 70 5.74 1.33 -9.64
CA ILE A 70 5.25 2.07 -10.80
C ILE A 70 4.29 1.16 -11.54
N LYS A 71 3.04 1.62 -11.73
CA LYS A 71 2.06 0.92 -12.55
C LYS A 71 2.40 1.12 -14.04
N LEU A 72 2.63 0.02 -14.74
CA LEU A 72 2.98 0.00 -16.16
C LEU A 72 1.72 -0.07 -17.04
N ASN A 73 0.80 -0.98 -16.70
CA ASN A 73 -0.42 -1.19 -17.45
C ASN A 73 -1.59 -1.58 -16.53
N GLU A 74 -2.80 -1.33 -17.01
CA GLU A 74 -4.04 -1.65 -16.30
C GLU A 74 -5.14 -2.03 -17.30
N ASP A 75 -5.70 -3.23 -17.12
CA ASP A 75 -6.75 -3.78 -17.97
C ASP A 75 -8.00 -4.15 -17.16
N PHE A 76 -9.16 -3.85 -17.72
CA PHE A 76 -10.47 -4.23 -17.18
C PHE A 76 -11.19 -5.12 -18.19
N ILE A 77 -11.34 -6.40 -17.88
CA ILE A 77 -11.93 -7.38 -18.80
C ILE A 77 -13.31 -7.80 -18.29
N SER A 78 -14.33 -7.47 -19.06
CA SER A 78 -15.72 -7.79 -18.75
C SER A 78 -16.55 -7.98 -20.02
N SER A 79 -17.48 -8.94 -20.03
CA SER A 79 -18.35 -9.20 -21.19
C SER A 79 -19.66 -8.42 -21.07
N ASN A 80 -19.87 -7.42 -21.92
CA ASN A 80 -21.10 -6.62 -22.01
C ASN A 80 -21.42 -5.76 -20.76
N TYR A 81 -20.41 -5.43 -19.95
CA TYR A 81 -20.56 -4.43 -18.88
C TYR A 81 -20.05 -3.08 -19.37
N GLY A 82 -20.76 -2.01 -19.02
CA GLY A 82 -20.20 -0.67 -19.04
C GLY A 82 -19.25 -0.52 -17.85
N LEU A 83 -18.09 0.11 -18.09
CA LEU A 83 -17.09 0.39 -17.08
C LEU A 83 -17.00 1.90 -16.85
N ALA A 84 -16.99 2.29 -15.58
CA ALA A 84 -16.54 3.60 -15.14
C ALA A 84 -15.48 3.42 -14.05
N THR A 85 -14.56 4.38 -13.94
CA THR A 85 -13.65 4.46 -12.79
C THR A 85 -13.95 5.74 -12.04
N GLU A 86 -14.12 5.63 -10.74
CA GLU A 86 -14.32 6.75 -9.82
C GLU A 86 -13.16 6.79 -8.85
N GLN A 87 -12.83 7.99 -8.38
CA GLN A 87 -11.72 8.17 -7.46
C GLN A 87 -12.09 9.24 -6.44
N ASP A 88 -11.92 8.91 -5.17
CA ASP A 88 -12.01 9.86 -4.07
C ASP A 88 -10.60 10.25 -3.57
N GLU A 89 -10.49 10.91 -2.41
CA GLU A 89 -9.20 11.31 -1.86
C GLU A 89 -8.32 10.14 -1.40
N LEU A 90 -8.92 8.98 -1.11
CA LEU A 90 -8.30 7.82 -0.49
C LEU A 90 -8.20 6.63 -1.46
N ASN A 91 -9.30 6.32 -2.13
CA ASN A 91 -9.59 5.10 -2.83
C ASN A 91 -9.95 5.38 -4.28
N ARG A 92 -9.67 4.38 -5.13
CA ARG A 92 -10.11 4.34 -6.51
C ARG A 92 -10.97 3.11 -6.71
N GLU A 93 -12.09 3.26 -7.40
CA GLU A 93 -13.07 2.21 -7.62
C GLU A 93 -13.31 1.97 -9.11
N ALA A 94 -13.39 0.70 -9.50
CA ALA A 94 -13.96 0.27 -10.77
C ALA A 94 -15.44 -0.06 -10.58
N LEU A 95 -16.27 0.53 -11.44
CA LEU A 95 -17.71 0.35 -11.46
C LEU A 95 -18.11 -0.36 -12.75
N TRP A 96 -18.51 -1.62 -12.64
CA TRP A 96 -19.11 -2.36 -13.74
C TRP A 96 -20.62 -2.34 -13.63
N ALA A 97 -21.31 -1.98 -14.71
CA ALA A 97 -22.76 -1.94 -14.78
C ALA A 97 -23.29 -2.64 -16.03
N VAL A 98 -24.35 -3.43 -15.88
CA VAL A 98 -25.06 -4.07 -16.98
C VAL A 98 -26.55 -4.09 -16.71
N ARG A 99 -27.36 -3.94 -17.77
CA ARG A 99 -28.83 -3.87 -17.65
C ARG A 99 -29.49 -5.23 -17.43
N ARG A 100 -28.89 -6.31 -17.95
CA ARG A 100 -29.37 -7.69 -17.83
C ARG A 100 -28.18 -8.63 -17.69
N ALA A 101 -27.96 -9.16 -16.49
CA ALA A 101 -26.98 -10.23 -16.24
C ALA A 101 -27.70 -11.49 -15.80
N LYS A 102 -27.39 -12.64 -16.40
CA LYS A 102 -28.01 -13.93 -16.07
C LYS A 102 -26.95 -14.99 -15.85
N GLY A 103 -27.09 -15.79 -14.79
CA GLY A 103 -26.18 -16.90 -14.50
C GLY A 103 -24.86 -16.45 -13.90
N LYS A 104 -23.81 -17.25 -14.11
CA LYS A 104 -22.46 -16.97 -13.57
C LYS A 104 -21.84 -15.81 -14.33
N GLN A 105 -21.42 -14.78 -13.60
CA GLN A 105 -20.76 -13.59 -14.11
C GLN A 105 -19.32 -13.57 -13.60
N VAL A 106 -18.40 -13.12 -14.46
CA VAL A 106 -16.98 -13.01 -14.13
C VAL A 106 -16.46 -11.68 -14.65
N LEU A 107 -15.78 -10.93 -13.80
CA LEU A 107 -15.09 -9.69 -14.13
C LEU A 107 -13.61 -9.87 -13.75
N TYR A 108 -12.71 -9.36 -14.57
CA TYR A 108 -11.29 -9.37 -14.28
C TYR A 108 -10.73 -7.96 -14.27
N TYR A 109 -9.85 -7.73 -13.31
CA TYR A 109 -8.97 -6.57 -13.24
C TYR A 109 -7.55 -7.09 -13.26
N ARG A 110 -6.71 -6.58 -14.16
CA ARG A 110 -5.30 -6.93 -14.26
C ARG A 110 -4.47 -5.66 -14.21
N MET A 111 -3.41 -5.68 -13.43
CA MET A 111 -2.42 -4.62 -13.39
C MET A 111 -1.02 -5.19 -13.54
N GLU A 112 -0.17 -4.46 -14.24
CA GLU A 112 1.25 -4.75 -14.36
C GLU A 112 2.03 -3.64 -13.65
N LEU A 113 2.96 -4.03 -12.79
CA LEU A 113 3.74 -3.13 -11.95
C LEU A 113 5.21 -3.53 -11.96
N THR A 114 6.09 -2.53 -11.88
CA THR A 114 7.52 -2.70 -11.63
C THR A 114 7.90 -1.99 -10.35
N ARG A 115 8.99 -2.39 -9.71
CA ARG A 115 9.52 -1.68 -8.53
C ARG A 115 9.92 -0.26 -8.89
N ASP A 116 9.71 0.66 -7.95
CA ASP A 116 10.18 2.04 -8.03
C ASP A 116 11.47 2.22 -7.23
N ASP A 117 12.60 2.35 -7.93
CA ASP A 117 13.91 2.55 -7.29
C ASP A 117 14.12 3.99 -6.78
N ASN A 118 13.23 4.93 -7.15
CA ASN A 118 13.34 6.34 -6.75
C ASN A 118 12.67 6.65 -5.39
N GLY A 119 12.15 5.62 -4.71
CA GLY A 119 11.52 5.72 -3.39
C GLY A 119 10.05 6.14 -3.44
N SER A 120 9.27 5.72 -2.44
CA SER A 120 7.83 6.03 -2.37
C SER A 120 7.56 7.48 -1.97
N ASN A 121 6.67 8.15 -2.69
CA ASN A 121 6.16 9.47 -2.28
C ASN A 121 5.49 9.44 -0.90
N ARG A 122 5.69 10.50 -0.11
CA ARG A 122 5.06 10.67 1.20
C ARG A 122 3.54 10.78 1.06
N ARG A 123 2.81 9.94 1.80
CA ARG A 123 1.34 9.89 1.79
C ARG A 123 0.76 10.89 2.78
N THR A 124 0.67 12.16 2.40
CA THR A 124 0.24 13.26 3.30
C THR A 124 -1.27 13.51 3.34
N LYS A 125 -2.04 12.94 2.41
CA LYS A 125 -3.47 13.19 2.26
C LYS A 125 -4.32 11.90 2.37
N PRO A 126 -5.59 12.02 2.82
CA PRO A 126 -6.14 13.20 3.50
C PRO A 126 -5.59 13.32 4.92
N ARG A 127 -5.62 14.54 5.48
CA ARG A 127 -5.32 14.76 6.90
C ARG A 127 -6.57 14.42 7.72
N PRO A 128 -6.57 13.35 8.52
CA PRO A 128 -7.74 12.95 9.28
C PRO A 128 -7.96 13.88 10.49
N PRO A 129 -9.22 14.07 10.94
CA PRO A 129 -9.47 14.63 12.26
C PRO A 129 -9.00 13.67 13.35
N TYR A 130 -8.69 14.20 14.54
CA TYR A 130 -8.40 13.36 15.69
C TYR A 130 -9.64 12.57 16.11
N PRO A 131 -9.53 11.24 16.31
CA PRO A 131 -10.66 10.43 16.71
C PRO A 131 -11.10 10.78 18.15
N PRO A 132 -12.40 10.68 18.47
CA PRO A 132 -12.85 10.76 19.85
C PRO A 132 -12.31 9.56 20.64
N VAL A 133 -12.04 9.79 21.93
CA VAL A 133 -11.64 8.72 22.86
C VAL A 133 -12.84 7.78 23.04
N PRO A 134 -12.73 6.49 22.70
CA PRO A 134 -13.82 5.53 22.88
C PRO A 134 -14.18 5.35 24.35
N ASN A 135 -15.47 5.08 24.61
CA ASN A 135 -15.90 4.61 25.93
C ASN A 135 -15.68 3.09 26.01
N TYR A 136 -14.62 2.68 26.70
CA TYR A 136 -14.29 1.28 26.88
C TYR A 136 -15.08 0.69 28.07
N GLU A 137 -15.64 -0.50 27.92
CA GLU A 137 -16.32 -1.19 29.03
C GLU A 137 -15.30 -1.70 30.06
N GLU A 138 -15.63 -1.60 31.35
CA GLU A 138 -14.79 -2.19 32.40
C GLU A 138 -14.96 -3.72 32.44
N PRO A 139 -13.90 -4.49 32.76
CA PRO A 139 -12.56 -4.06 33.20
C PRO A 139 -11.57 -3.74 32.06
N LEU A 140 -12.00 -3.82 30.80
CA LEU A 140 -11.11 -3.65 29.64
C LEU A 140 -10.61 -2.20 29.51
N GLY A 141 -11.45 -1.21 29.85
CA GLY A 141 -11.08 0.21 29.83
C GLY A 141 -9.86 0.53 30.70
N SER A 142 -9.88 0.10 31.95
CA SER A 142 -8.73 0.24 32.86
C SER A 142 -7.45 -0.40 32.30
N ALA A 143 -7.55 -1.59 31.71
CA ALA A 143 -6.41 -2.28 31.10
C ALA A 143 -5.84 -1.52 29.89
N ILE A 144 -6.71 -1.04 28.99
CA ILE A 144 -6.30 -0.24 27.83
C ILE A 144 -5.61 1.05 28.29
N MET A 145 -6.20 1.78 29.23
CA MET A 145 -5.64 3.04 29.70
C MET A 145 -4.29 2.86 30.42
N ALA A 146 -4.12 1.77 31.18
CA ALA A 146 -2.85 1.43 31.80
C ALA A 146 -1.74 1.21 30.74
N VAL A 147 -2.02 0.40 29.71
CA VAL A 147 -1.09 0.15 28.60
C VAL A 147 -0.78 1.44 27.84
N LEU A 148 -1.78 2.25 27.51
CA LEU A 148 -1.58 3.53 26.81
C LEU A 148 -0.71 4.51 27.61
N ASN A 149 -0.88 4.57 28.93
CA ASN A 149 -0.08 5.45 29.79
C ASN A 149 1.37 4.97 29.92
N GLU A 150 1.59 3.65 30.06
CA GLU A 150 2.92 3.04 30.06
C GLU A 150 3.65 3.29 28.74
N VAL A 151 3.00 3.05 27.60
CA VAL A 151 3.58 3.30 26.27
C VAL A 151 3.91 4.78 26.11
N ARG A 152 3.02 5.68 26.56
CA ARG A 152 3.23 7.13 26.48
C ARG A 152 4.51 7.56 27.19
N SER A 153 4.82 7.01 28.38
CA SER A 153 6.02 7.39 29.13
C SER A 153 7.33 6.92 28.47
N HIS A 154 7.28 5.98 27.53
CA HIS A 154 8.43 5.42 26.81
C HIS A 154 8.50 5.85 25.34
N SER A 155 7.69 6.83 24.93
CA SER A 155 7.59 7.28 23.54
C SER A 155 7.76 8.79 23.42
N ALA A 156 8.27 9.25 22.27
CA ALA A 156 8.52 10.67 22.02
C ALA A 156 7.56 11.28 20.98
N ASP A 157 6.96 10.44 20.12
CA ASP A 157 6.09 10.85 19.02
C ASP A 157 5.09 9.73 18.66
N ILE A 158 4.16 10.00 17.74
CA ILE A 158 3.11 9.04 17.31
C ILE A 158 3.73 7.76 16.72
N THR A 159 4.84 7.87 16.00
CA THR A 159 5.50 6.74 15.33
C THR A 159 6.15 5.80 16.34
N SER A 160 6.91 6.34 17.29
CA SER A 160 7.50 5.59 18.41
C SER A 160 6.41 5.04 19.34
N PHE A 161 5.37 5.83 19.65
CA PHE A 161 4.22 5.38 20.43
C PHE A 161 3.56 4.15 19.80
N THR A 162 3.29 4.20 18.49
CA THR A 162 2.63 3.10 17.77
C THR A 162 3.51 1.85 17.76
N ARG A 163 4.81 2.01 17.54
CA ARG A 163 5.77 0.91 17.59
C ARG A 163 5.80 0.23 18.95
N GLU A 164 5.97 1.01 20.03
CA GLU A 164 6.03 0.49 21.40
C GLU A 164 4.70 -0.17 21.80
N LEU A 165 3.56 0.40 21.40
CA LEU A 165 2.25 -0.21 21.61
C LEU A 165 2.16 -1.59 20.94
N LEU A 166 2.56 -1.69 19.68
CA LEU A 166 2.51 -2.96 18.93
C LEU A 166 3.45 -4.00 19.54
N LEU A 167 4.67 -3.62 19.92
CA LEU A 167 5.62 -4.51 20.59
C LEU A 167 5.06 -5.03 21.92
N ARG A 168 4.45 -4.14 22.71
CA ARG A 168 3.84 -4.49 24.00
C ARG A 168 2.67 -5.43 23.81
N LEU A 169 1.77 -5.13 22.87
CA LEU A 169 0.60 -5.96 22.59
C LEU A 169 0.96 -7.30 21.95
N ASN A 170 2.05 -7.41 21.19
CA ASN A 170 2.46 -8.66 20.56
C ASN A 170 3.52 -9.43 21.38
N THR A 171 3.73 -9.08 22.66
CA THR A 171 4.70 -9.76 23.51
C THR A 171 4.36 -11.25 23.70
N PRO A 172 5.34 -12.17 23.65
CA PRO A 172 5.10 -13.59 23.89
C PRO A 172 4.72 -13.91 25.34
N GLN A 173 5.00 -13.00 26.28
CA GLN A 173 4.65 -13.14 27.70
C GLN A 173 3.72 -11.99 28.11
N PRO A 174 2.41 -12.10 27.81
CA PRO A 174 1.45 -11.03 28.11
C PRO A 174 1.21 -10.93 29.61
N ASP A 175 1.20 -9.71 30.14
CA ASP A 175 0.72 -9.46 31.49
C ASP A 175 -0.82 -9.54 31.56
N GLN A 176 -1.38 -9.28 32.75
CA GLN A 176 -2.83 -9.36 32.96
C GLN A 176 -3.61 -8.37 32.09
N ASN A 177 -3.09 -7.16 31.87
CA ASN A 177 -3.76 -6.14 31.06
C ASN A 177 -3.75 -6.55 29.58
N ILE A 178 -2.60 -6.99 29.08
CA ILE A 178 -2.45 -7.45 27.69
C ILE A 178 -3.29 -8.70 27.44
N SER A 179 -3.37 -9.62 28.39
CA SER A 179 -4.20 -10.83 28.29
C SER A 179 -5.70 -10.50 28.21
N LEU A 180 -6.15 -9.43 28.86
CA LEU A 180 -7.54 -8.95 28.74
C LEU A 180 -7.81 -8.33 27.37
N ILE A 181 -6.82 -7.67 26.79
CA ILE A 181 -6.89 -7.01 25.48
C ILE A 181 -6.82 -8.04 24.34
N ASN A 182 -5.85 -8.95 24.36
CA ASN A 182 -5.55 -9.87 23.26
C ASN A 182 -6.50 -11.08 23.19
N LYS A 183 -7.79 -10.81 22.93
CA LYS A 183 -8.79 -11.86 22.71
C LYS A 183 -8.99 -12.18 21.22
N ALA A 184 -8.56 -11.30 20.32
CA ALA A 184 -8.60 -11.50 18.87
C ALA A 184 -7.29 -12.15 18.38
N GLY A 185 -7.38 -13.00 17.35
CA GLY A 185 -6.19 -13.61 16.74
C GLY A 185 -5.32 -12.55 16.04
N HIS A 186 -4.01 -12.55 16.33
CA HIS A 186 -3.05 -11.64 15.69
C HIS A 186 -3.11 -11.74 14.16
N GLY A 187 -2.96 -10.61 13.46
CA GLY A 187 -2.98 -10.54 12.01
C GLY A 187 -4.37 -10.62 11.34
N SER A 188 -5.45 -10.73 12.12
CA SER A 188 -6.83 -10.64 11.62
C SER A 188 -7.28 -9.19 11.40
N VAL A 189 -8.36 -9.00 10.63
CA VAL A 189 -8.96 -7.67 10.43
C VAL A 189 -9.51 -7.14 11.77
N GLU A 190 -10.04 -8.04 12.59
CA GLU A 190 -10.57 -7.76 13.92
C GLU A 190 -9.47 -7.25 14.86
N TRP A 191 -8.28 -7.85 14.78
CA TRP A 191 -7.10 -7.38 15.51
C TRP A 191 -6.72 -5.95 15.11
N VAL A 192 -6.63 -5.65 13.81
CA VAL A 192 -6.31 -4.29 13.36
C VAL A 192 -7.41 -3.29 13.74
N ARG A 193 -8.69 -3.68 13.69
CA ARG A 193 -9.80 -2.84 14.20
C ARG A 193 -9.64 -2.54 15.68
N GLN A 194 -9.25 -3.54 16.48
CA GLN A 194 -8.99 -3.36 17.90
C GLN A 194 -7.80 -2.42 18.16
N LEU A 195 -6.70 -2.56 17.40
CA LEU A 195 -5.57 -1.64 17.46
C LEU A 195 -5.97 -0.20 17.18
N ILE A 196 -6.81 0.02 16.16
CA ILE A 196 -7.35 1.36 15.84
C ILE A 196 -8.18 1.90 17.00
N GLN A 197 -9.02 1.08 17.63
CA GLN A 197 -9.79 1.49 18.81
C GLN A 197 -8.89 1.85 20.01
N ILE A 198 -7.80 1.11 20.24
CA ILE A 198 -6.83 1.40 21.30
C ILE A 198 -6.09 2.71 20.99
N LEU A 199 -5.62 2.91 19.76
CA LEU A 199 -4.95 4.14 19.32
C LEU A 199 -5.86 5.37 19.39
N ALA A 200 -7.16 5.20 19.14
CA ALA A 200 -8.15 6.26 19.34
C ALA A 200 -8.21 6.74 20.81
N GLY A 201 -7.90 5.87 21.78
CA GLY A 201 -7.76 6.24 23.20
C GLY A 201 -6.60 7.21 23.46
N ALA A 202 -5.57 7.16 22.63
CA ALA A 202 -4.48 8.14 22.60
C ALA A 202 -4.73 9.32 21.63
N ARG A 203 -5.94 9.42 21.06
CA ARG A 203 -6.30 10.39 20.01
C ARG A 203 -5.44 10.29 18.75
N ILE A 204 -4.89 9.11 18.45
CA ILE A 204 -4.08 8.90 17.25
C ILE A 204 -4.99 8.45 16.10
N PRO A 205 -5.06 9.21 14.99
CA PRO A 205 -5.83 8.79 13.82
C PRO A 205 -5.17 7.56 13.19
N ALA A 206 -5.95 6.50 13.00
CA ALA A 206 -5.49 5.26 12.43
C ALA A 206 -6.54 4.65 11.48
N ARG A 207 -6.08 3.89 10.49
CA ARG A 207 -6.95 3.19 9.53
C ARG A 207 -6.37 1.83 9.16
N ILE A 208 -7.24 0.98 8.62
CA ILE A 208 -6.84 -0.28 7.99
C ILE A 208 -6.41 0.04 6.56
N VAL A 209 -5.26 -0.50 6.17
CA VAL A 209 -4.85 -0.59 4.77
C VAL A 209 -4.71 -2.07 4.41
N TYR A 210 -5.17 -2.47 3.23
CA TYR A 210 -4.98 -3.84 2.78
C TYR A 210 -3.72 -3.93 1.95
N VAL A 211 -2.99 -5.02 2.12
CA VAL A 211 -1.81 -5.28 1.33
C VAL A 211 -1.83 -6.70 0.76
N LEU A 212 -1.28 -6.85 -0.43
CA LEU A 212 -1.09 -8.12 -1.12
C LEU A 212 0.40 -8.46 -1.09
N PRO A 213 0.82 -9.48 -0.32
CA PRO A 213 2.18 -9.99 -0.42
C PRO A 213 2.43 -10.54 -1.84
N LEU A 214 3.44 -9.99 -2.50
CA LEU A 214 3.90 -10.42 -3.81
C LEU A 214 4.88 -11.58 -3.61
N GLN A 215 4.53 -12.73 -4.17
CA GLN A 215 5.31 -13.95 -4.08
C GLN A 215 5.27 -14.65 -5.43
N ASP A 216 6.41 -15.17 -5.86
CA ASP A 216 6.50 -15.92 -7.11
C ASP A 216 5.56 -17.12 -7.12
N LEU A 217 4.91 -17.34 -8.27
CA LEU A 217 4.07 -18.51 -8.55
C LEU A 217 2.82 -18.65 -7.66
N VAL A 218 2.47 -17.63 -6.87
CA VAL A 218 1.23 -17.63 -6.08
C VAL A 218 0.03 -17.36 -7.00
N LYS A 219 -0.85 -18.36 -7.12
CA LYS A 219 -2.08 -18.26 -7.93
C LYS A 219 -3.23 -17.56 -7.19
N HIS A 220 -3.21 -17.58 -5.87
CA HIS A 220 -4.27 -17.06 -5.01
C HIS A 220 -3.68 -16.29 -3.83
N GLY A 221 -3.39 -15.01 -4.05
CA GLY A 221 -3.02 -14.10 -2.97
C GLY A 221 -4.23 -13.69 -2.14
N THR A 222 -4.02 -13.47 -0.85
CA THR A 222 -5.03 -12.95 0.07
C THR A 222 -4.60 -11.57 0.54
N LEU A 223 -5.55 -10.64 0.59
CA LEU A 223 -5.30 -9.33 1.17
C LEU A 223 -5.14 -9.45 2.69
N VAL A 224 -4.02 -8.94 3.19
CA VAL A 224 -3.68 -8.93 4.60
C VAL A 224 -3.97 -7.52 5.16
N PRO A 225 -4.68 -7.41 6.30
CA PRO A 225 -4.92 -6.12 6.92
C PRO A 225 -3.66 -5.62 7.61
N TRP A 226 -3.29 -4.38 7.32
CA TRP A 226 -2.20 -3.64 7.92
C TRP A 226 -2.72 -2.38 8.60
N LEU A 227 -1.90 -1.81 9.48
CA LEU A 227 -2.22 -0.61 10.23
C LEU A 227 -1.55 0.60 9.57
N GLU A 228 -2.29 1.69 9.38
CA GLU A 228 -1.72 2.99 9.06
C GLU A 228 -2.11 4.01 10.15
N VAL A 229 -1.13 4.79 10.60
CA VAL A 229 -1.34 5.88 11.57
C VAL A 229 -0.92 7.20 10.96
N HIS A 230 -1.62 8.27 11.30
CA HIS A 230 -1.27 9.61 10.83
C HIS A 230 -0.44 10.34 11.89
N ASN A 231 0.82 10.66 11.59
CA ASN A 231 1.76 11.30 12.54
C ASN A 231 1.74 12.83 12.49
N ASP A 232 0.58 13.42 12.19
CA ASP A 232 0.36 14.84 11.85
C ASP A 232 0.95 15.34 10.52
N PHE A 233 1.94 14.64 9.96
CA PHE A 233 2.57 15.01 8.68
C PHE A 233 2.17 14.06 7.55
N GLU A 234 2.14 12.76 7.82
CA GLU A 234 1.87 11.72 6.82
C GLU A 234 1.27 10.45 7.44
N TRP A 235 0.74 9.60 6.56
CA TRP A 235 0.36 8.25 6.88
C TRP A 235 1.59 7.35 6.92
N VAL A 236 1.81 6.73 8.08
CA VAL A 236 2.90 5.79 8.34
C VAL A 236 2.30 4.41 8.54
N ALA A 237 2.73 3.45 7.73
CA ALA A 237 2.29 2.06 7.81
C ALA A 237 3.07 1.29 8.90
N PHE A 238 2.39 0.35 9.52
CA PHE A 238 2.93 -0.59 10.49
C PHE A 238 2.40 -1.99 10.21
N ASP A 239 3.30 -2.96 10.28
CA ASP A 239 2.91 -4.37 10.38
C ASP A 239 2.28 -4.63 11.76
N PRO A 240 0.99 -5.02 11.83
CA PRO A 240 0.28 -5.17 13.10
C PRO A 240 0.75 -6.36 13.94
N VAL A 241 1.57 -7.26 13.39
CA VAL A 241 2.13 -8.43 14.08
C VAL A 241 3.57 -8.16 14.52
N SER A 242 4.42 -7.66 13.61
CA SER A 242 5.84 -7.44 13.93
C SER A 242 6.13 -6.07 14.56
N GLY A 243 5.23 -5.09 14.43
CA GLY A 243 5.47 -3.70 14.84
C GLY A 243 6.42 -2.94 13.92
N ARG A 244 6.84 -3.55 12.79
CA ARG A 244 7.77 -2.95 11.85
C ARG A 244 7.12 -1.76 11.13
N GLN A 245 7.83 -0.64 11.11
CA GLN A 245 7.41 0.55 10.39
C GLN A 245 7.68 0.40 8.88
N GLY A 246 6.75 0.89 8.06
CA GLY A 246 6.84 0.91 6.61
C GLY A 246 6.39 -0.39 5.94
N PHE A 247 5.92 -0.27 4.70
CA PHE A 247 5.61 -1.42 3.84
C PHE A 247 6.87 -2.23 3.54
N ARG A 248 6.69 -3.51 3.22
CA ARG A 248 7.79 -4.35 2.73
C ARG A 248 7.93 -4.15 1.22
N ASP A 249 9.13 -4.35 0.71
CA ASP A 249 9.41 -4.21 -0.73
C ASP A 249 8.68 -5.27 -1.58
N ASP A 250 8.24 -6.35 -0.94
CA ASP A 250 7.50 -7.48 -1.53
C ASP A 250 5.99 -7.35 -1.32
N THR A 251 5.46 -6.15 -1.07
CA THR A 251 4.08 -5.99 -0.62
C THR A 251 3.38 -4.86 -1.38
N LEU A 252 2.35 -5.22 -2.15
CA LEU A 252 1.53 -4.27 -2.90
C LEU A 252 0.41 -3.72 -2.02
N VAL A 253 0.35 -2.41 -1.84
CA VAL A 253 -0.79 -1.75 -1.17
C VAL A 253 -2.01 -1.77 -2.10
N TRP A 254 -3.15 -2.22 -1.56
CA TRP A 254 -4.42 -2.34 -2.28
C TRP A 254 -5.36 -1.16 -2.05
#